data_AF-A0A958BQV6-F1
#
_entry.id   AF-A0A958BQV6-F1
#
_cell.length_a   1.000
_cell.length_b   1.000
_cell.length_c   1.000
_cell.angle_alpha   90.00
_cell.angle_beta   90.00
_cell.angle_gamma   90.00
#
_symmetry.space_group_name_H-M   'P 1'
#
loop_
_entity.id
_entity.type
_entity.pdbx_description
1 polymer ?
#
loop_
_entity_poly.entity_id
_entity_poly.type
_entity_poly.pdbx_seq_one_letter_code
_entity_poly.pdbx_strand_id
1 'polypeptide(L)'
;MQAIPEIRIRTGERPANPRGQFVLYWMSTARRLEWNFALDHAIARAGELELPLVIVEALPLEYRWANARRHRFLLDGMADNLEYARARRAPYYPFVERKPGQCDALLGLLAARAALIVSDEYPIDAPALIDAETAATLKAPTEWADSNGLIPLRAAPKAFSRAYSFRTWIHRVLHEHLLEAPTPHPLEGADRDPIRSLPAALLAEICRQWPAANAQELSREFALETRLPIAQRPAPTDEAGGFSSAHAALGRFLKSGLPHYERDRNHPDAHGASGLSPWLHFGHLSTHDIVHYLLDLEDWDPSRLGTHAPGQKGFWGLGAPAADFVDELITWREIGFNFCHHRADYDQFESLPDWARRTLNEHARDTRHEHYRFDELEQARTGDPIWNAAQAQLLEDGRMHNYLRMLWGKKILEWSASPKDALATMIELNNRYALDGCDPNSYSGIFWVLGRYDRAWGPERQIFGKIRYMSSQNARRKLRMKQYLERYSDQPRQDALL
;
A
#
# COMPACT_ATOMS: atom_id res chain seq x y z
N MET A 1 -24.00 -10.13 11.60
CA MET A 1 -22.90 -9.24 11.20
C MET A 1 -22.50 -8.43 12.43
N GLN A 2 -21.21 -8.35 12.75
CA GLN A 2 -20.74 -7.51 13.84
C GLN A 2 -20.90 -6.05 13.43
N ALA A 3 -21.34 -5.18 14.33
CA ALA A 3 -21.45 -3.75 14.05
C ALA A 3 -20.04 -3.18 13.79
N ILE A 4 -19.89 -2.41 12.72
CA ILE A 4 -18.62 -1.82 12.33
C ILE A 4 -18.34 -0.62 13.24
N PRO A 5 -17.13 -0.46 13.77
CA PRO A 5 -16.82 0.67 14.63
C PRO A 5 -17.07 2.01 13.93
N GLU A 6 -17.91 2.87 14.50
CA GLU A 6 -18.28 4.15 13.90
C GLU A 6 -17.07 5.03 13.57
N ILE A 7 -16.00 4.94 14.36
CA ILE A 7 -14.75 5.68 14.15
C ILE A 7 -14.07 5.38 12.79
N ARG A 8 -14.35 4.20 12.22
CA ARG A 8 -13.85 3.80 10.89
C ARG A 8 -14.70 4.37 9.76
N ILE A 9 -15.89 4.88 10.04
CA ILE A 9 -16.81 5.40 9.03
C ILE A 9 -16.76 6.92 9.01
N ARG A 10 -16.55 7.51 7.83
CA ARG A 10 -16.85 8.91 7.56
C ARG A 10 -18.07 9.02 6.69
N THR A 11 -19.03 9.77 7.18
CA THR A 11 -20.25 10.08 6.46
C THR A 11 -20.05 11.36 5.65
N GLY A 12 -20.56 11.38 4.42
CA GLY A 12 -20.71 12.60 3.64
C GLY A 12 -21.89 13.45 4.11
N GLU A 13 -22.03 14.64 3.55
CA GLU A 13 -23.09 15.59 3.93
C GLU A 13 -24.48 15.24 3.37
N ARG A 14 -24.55 14.33 2.39
CA ARG A 14 -25.78 13.99 1.67
C ARG A 14 -26.43 12.75 2.30
N PRO A 15 -27.72 12.80 2.67
CA PRO A 15 -28.44 11.62 3.12
C PRO A 15 -28.64 10.64 1.95
N ALA A 16 -28.87 9.37 2.27
CA ALA A 16 -29.18 8.35 1.27
C ALA A 16 -30.31 8.79 0.32
N ASN A 17 -30.14 8.50 -0.96
CA ASN A 17 -31.06 8.88 -2.01
C ASN A 17 -32.27 7.93 -2.00
N PRO A 18 -33.49 8.41 -1.67
CA PRO A 18 -34.66 7.56 -1.53
C PRO A 18 -35.14 6.96 -2.87
N ARG A 19 -34.65 7.48 -4.00
CA ARG A 19 -34.92 6.94 -5.35
C ARG A 19 -33.81 6.04 -5.88
N GLY A 20 -32.78 5.79 -5.06
CA GLY A 20 -31.69 4.91 -5.43
C GLY A 20 -32.12 3.45 -5.56
N GLN A 21 -31.45 2.72 -6.43
CA GLN A 21 -31.84 1.36 -6.82
C GLN A 21 -30.97 0.28 -6.15
N PHE A 22 -29.83 0.66 -5.58
CA PHE A 22 -28.84 -0.22 -4.98
C PHE A 22 -27.89 0.56 -4.07
N VAL A 23 -27.19 -0.13 -3.19
CA VAL A 23 -25.97 0.34 -2.54
C VAL A 23 -24.79 -0.02 -3.44
N LEU A 24 -23.91 0.94 -3.71
CA LEU A 24 -22.70 0.75 -4.49
C LEU A 24 -21.51 0.65 -3.54
N TYR A 25 -20.87 -0.51 -3.43
CA TYR A 25 -19.50 -0.57 -2.94
C TYR A 25 -18.55 -0.27 -4.11
N TRP A 26 -17.99 0.93 -4.11
CA TRP A 26 -16.90 1.28 -5.01
C TRP A 26 -15.58 0.91 -4.33
N MET A 27 -15.10 -0.29 -4.67
CA MET A 27 -13.83 -0.86 -4.21
C MET A 27 -12.69 -0.16 -4.95
N SER A 28 -11.82 0.49 -4.17
CA SER A 28 -10.76 1.37 -4.68
C SER A 28 -9.38 0.98 -4.15
N THR A 29 -9.23 0.81 -2.84
CA THR A 29 -7.94 0.62 -2.16
C THR A 29 -7.89 -0.70 -1.39
N ALA A 30 -8.99 -1.16 -0.81
CA ALA A 30 -9.09 -2.46 -0.15
C ALA A 30 -9.59 -3.53 -1.14
N ARG A 31 -8.76 -3.87 -2.13
CA ARG A 31 -9.11 -4.73 -3.28
C ARG A 31 -9.20 -6.23 -2.95
N ARG A 32 -10.03 -6.55 -1.96
CA ARG A 32 -10.27 -7.90 -1.46
C ARG A 32 -11.71 -8.05 -0.99
N LEU A 33 -12.24 -9.25 -1.08
CA LEU A 33 -13.60 -9.59 -0.67
C LEU A 33 -13.68 -10.22 0.74
N GLU A 34 -12.56 -10.20 1.46
CA GLU A 34 -12.37 -10.79 2.78
C GLU A 34 -11.63 -9.80 3.67
N TRP A 35 -11.91 -9.82 4.97
CA TRP A 35 -11.27 -8.93 5.96
C TRP A 35 -11.30 -7.44 5.54
N ASN A 36 -12.48 -6.95 5.17
CA ASN A 36 -12.69 -5.63 4.59
C ASN A 36 -13.86 -4.89 5.26
N PHE A 37 -13.57 -3.85 6.06
CA PHE A 37 -14.60 -3.06 6.73
C PHE A 37 -15.50 -2.31 5.76
N ALA A 38 -15.00 -1.90 4.59
CA ALA A 38 -15.81 -1.20 3.60
C ALA A 38 -16.83 -2.14 2.96
N LEU A 39 -16.44 -3.39 2.69
CA LEU A 39 -17.37 -4.41 2.23
C LEU A 39 -18.41 -4.76 3.30
N ASP A 40 -17.97 -5.01 4.54
CA ASP A 40 -18.89 -5.25 5.66
C ASP A 40 -19.91 -4.12 5.78
N HIS A 41 -19.46 -2.87 5.63
CA HIS A 41 -20.30 -1.68 5.75
C HIS A 41 -21.30 -1.62 4.62
N ALA A 42 -20.85 -1.84 3.38
CA ALA A 42 -21.73 -1.87 2.22
C ALA A 42 -22.82 -2.96 2.34
N ILE A 43 -22.48 -4.14 2.88
CA ILE A 43 -23.44 -5.23 3.11
C ILE A 43 -24.45 -4.82 4.20
N ALA A 44 -23.98 -4.22 5.31
CA ALA A 44 -24.86 -3.74 6.38
C ALA A 44 -25.85 -2.68 5.86
N ARG A 45 -25.36 -1.68 5.13
CA ARG A 45 -26.19 -0.61 4.55
C ARG A 45 -27.16 -1.12 3.49
N ALA A 46 -26.77 -2.09 2.68
CA ALA A 46 -27.66 -2.75 1.73
C ALA A 46 -28.83 -3.45 2.45
N GLY A 47 -28.54 -4.13 3.57
CA GLY A 47 -29.55 -4.75 4.43
C GLY A 47 -30.49 -3.73 5.07
N GLU A 48 -29.95 -2.66 5.65
CA GLU A 48 -30.73 -1.59 6.31
C GLU A 48 -31.64 -0.83 5.35
N LEU A 49 -31.19 -0.61 4.10
CA LEU A 49 -31.98 0.05 3.06
C LEU A 49 -32.88 -0.93 2.29
N GLU A 50 -32.79 -2.23 2.56
CA GLU A 50 -33.47 -3.30 1.81
C GLU A 50 -33.18 -3.28 0.30
N LEU A 51 -31.98 -2.86 -0.09
CA LEU A 51 -31.55 -2.69 -1.48
C LEU A 51 -30.51 -3.73 -1.91
N PRO A 52 -30.42 -4.02 -3.23
CA PRO A 52 -29.28 -4.73 -3.82
C PRO A 52 -27.94 -4.08 -3.48
N LEU A 53 -26.88 -4.89 -3.42
CA LEU A 53 -25.49 -4.42 -3.36
C LEU A 53 -24.84 -4.62 -4.74
N VAL A 54 -23.95 -3.71 -5.10
CA VAL A 54 -23.09 -3.81 -6.29
C VAL A 54 -21.67 -3.54 -5.85
N ILE A 55 -20.75 -4.46 -6.14
CA ILE A 55 -19.33 -4.27 -5.86
C ILE A 55 -18.65 -3.94 -7.18
N VAL A 56 -18.14 -2.73 -7.34
CA VAL A 56 -17.45 -2.30 -8.56
C VAL A 56 -15.99 -2.06 -8.25
N GLU A 57 -15.14 -2.73 -9.01
CA GLU A 57 -13.69 -2.49 -9.04
C GLU A 57 -13.33 -1.99 -10.44
N ALA A 58 -12.98 -0.71 -10.52
CA ALA A 58 -12.63 -0.04 -11.78
C ALA A 58 -11.11 0.18 -11.86
N LEU A 59 -10.51 -0.15 -13.00
CA LEU A 59 -9.10 0.06 -13.32
C LEU A 59 -8.97 1.10 -14.45
N PRO A 60 -8.60 2.36 -14.13
CA PRO A 60 -8.36 3.39 -15.14
C PRO A 60 -7.05 3.15 -15.90
N LEU A 61 -6.97 3.65 -17.13
CA LEU A 61 -5.79 3.58 -17.99
C LEU A 61 -4.72 4.59 -17.60
N GLU A 62 -5.16 5.83 -17.33
CA GLU A 62 -4.26 6.98 -17.24
C GLU A 62 -4.17 7.49 -15.82
N TYR A 63 -2.98 7.40 -15.26
CA TYR A 63 -2.56 8.09 -14.05
C TYR A 63 -1.04 8.25 -14.08
N ARG A 64 -0.49 9.21 -13.33
CA ARG A 64 0.92 9.66 -13.48
C ARG A 64 1.95 8.54 -13.59
N TRP A 65 1.81 7.47 -12.81
CA TRP A 65 2.74 6.33 -12.79
C TRP A 65 2.12 5.02 -13.30
N ALA A 66 1.07 5.10 -14.12
CA ALA A 66 0.46 3.96 -14.78
C ALA A 66 1.49 3.23 -15.65
N ASN A 67 1.63 1.92 -15.42
CA ASN A 67 2.49 1.07 -16.24
C ASN A 67 2.01 -0.39 -16.26
N ALA A 68 2.57 -1.18 -17.18
CA ALA A 68 2.24 -2.59 -17.38
C ALA A 68 2.42 -3.43 -16.11
N ARG A 69 3.49 -3.20 -15.34
CA ARG A 69 3.71 -3.90 -14.06
C ARG A 69 2.57 -3.69 -13.07
N ARG A 70 2.21 -2.44 -12.79
CA ARG A 70 1.12 -2.12 -11.85
C ARG A 70 -0.22 -2.65 -12.35
N HIS A 71 -0.50 -2.49 -13.65
CA HIS A 71 -1.73 -3.01 -14.25
C HIS A 71 -1.81 -4.53 -14.16
N ARG A 72 -0.73 -5.26 -14.48
CA ARG A 72 -0.73 -6.72 -14.39
C ARG A 72 -1.00 -7.19 -12.96
N PHE A 73 -0.39 -6.57 -11.96
CA PHE A 73 -0.59 -6.92 -10.55
C PHE A 73 -2.04 -6.66 -10.10
N LEU A 74 -2.66 -5.55 -10.53
CA LEU A 74 -4.07 -5.24 -10.26
C LEU A 74 -5.02 -6.20 -10.99
N LEU A 75 -4.76 -6.51 -12.26
CA LEU A 75 -5.57 -7.44 -13.05
C LEU A 75 -5.53 -8.87 -12.48
N ASP A 76 -4.39 -9.31 -11.94
CA ASP A 76 -4.31 -10.57 -11.21
C ASP A 76 -5.24 -10.57 -9.99
N GLY A 77 -5.29 -9.45 -9.25
CA GLY A 77 -6.21 -9.30 -8.13
C GLY A 77 -7.68 -9.28 -8.54
N MET A 78 -8.01 -8.60 -9.64
CA MET A 78 -9.36 -8.63 -10.20
C MET A 78 -9.76 -10.03 -10.68
N ALA A 79 -8.83 -10.81 -11.23
CA ALA A 79 -9.08 -12.20 -11.64
C ALA A 79 -9.43 -13.08 -10.43
N ASP A 80 -8.67 -12.93 -9.35
CA ASP A 80 -8.86 -13.66 -8.09
C ASP A 80 -10.19 -13.26 -7.40
N ASN A 81 -10.50 -11.97 -7.32
CA ASN A 81 -11.80 -11.48 -6.84
C ASN A 81 -12.96 -11.99 -7.70
N LEU A 82 -12.80 -12.06 -9.02
CA LEU A 82 -13.82 -12.60 -9.93
C LEU A 82 -14.09 -14.09 -9.67
N GLU A 83 -13.05 -14.89 -9.45
CA GLU A 83 -13.19 -16.30 -9.10
C GLU A 83 -13.90 -16.46 -7.74
N TYR A 84 -13.44 -15.73 -6.72
CA TYR A 84 -14.02 -15.75 -5.39
C TYR A 84 -15.51 -15.36 -5.39
N ALA A 85 -15.85 -14.26 -6.07
CA ALA A 85 -17.22 -13.78 -6.19
C ALA A 85 -18.11 -14.75 -6.96
N ARG A 86 -17.62 -15.38 -8.04
CA ARG A 86 -18.39 -16.39 -8.79
C ARG A 86 -18.74 -17.59 -7.94
N ALA A 87 -17.79 -18.10 -7.16
CA ALA A 87 -18.02 -19.24 -6.26
C ALA A 87 -19.12 -18.96 -5.21
N ARG A 88 -19.27 -17.68 -4.81
CA ARG A 88 -20.24 -17.23 -3.80
C ARG A 88 -21.44 -16.48 -4.37
N ARG A 89 -21.56 -16.39 -5.71
CA ARG A 89 -22.61 -15.62 -6.41
C ARG A 89 -22.70 -14.14 -5.97
N ALA A 90 -21.56 -13.55 -5.60
CA ALA A 90 -21.50 -12.15 -5.20
C ALA A 90 -21.57 -11.20 -6.41
N PRO A 91 -22.18 -10.01 -6.29
CA PRO A 91 -22.40 -9.06 -7.39
C PRO A 91 -21.15 -8.21 -7.65
N TYR A 92 -20.05 -8.88 -7.97
CA TYR A 92 -18.77 -8.26 -8.31
C TYR A 92 -18.70 -7.89 -9.78
N TYR A 93 -18.32 -6.65 -10.05
CA TYR A 93 -18.27 -6.03 -11.35
C TYR A 93 -16.85 -5.50 -11.62
N PRO A 94 -15.96 -6.32 -12.20
CA PRO A 94 -14.64 -5.87 -12.60
C PRO A 94 -14.74 -5.05 -13.90
N PHE A 95 -14.25 -3.82 -13.90
CA PHE A 95 -14.20 -2.98 -15.09
C PHE A 95 -12.77 -2.54 -15.38
N VAL A 96 -12.28 -2.87 -16.57
CA VAL A 96 -10.99 -2.40 -17.08
C VAL A 96 -11.26 -1.38 -18.17
N GLU A 97 -10.73 -0.18 -17.97
CA GLU A 97 -10.86 0.90 -18.93
C GLU A 97 -10.11 0.55 -20.23
N ARG A 98 -10.78 0.77 -21.36
CA ARG A 98 -10.22 0.51 -22.70
C ARG A 98 -10.01 1.79 -23.49
N LYS A 99 -10.67 2.87 -23.09
CA LYS A 99 -10.53 4.24 -23.60
C LYS A 99 -10.55 5.21 -22.42
N PRO A 100 -9.71 6.25 -22.40
CA PRO A 100 -9.70 7.22 -21.31
C PRO A 100 -11.10 7.81 -21.02
N GLY A 101 -11.45 7.93 -19.74
CA GLY A 101 -12.69 8.51 -19.23
C GLY A 101 -13.89 7.54 -19.16
N GLN A 102 -13.74 6.26 -19.53
CA GLN A 102 -14.81 5.28 -19.34
C GLN A 102 -15.04 4.92 -17.88
N CYS A 103 -13.99 4.89 -17.05
CA CYS A 103 -14.13 4.66 -15.60
C CYS A 103 -15.03 5.75 -14.98
N ASP A 104 -14.73 7.01 -15.25
CA ASP A 104 -15.50 8.15 -14.75
C ASP A 104 -16.94 8.13 -15.25
N ALA A 105 -17.15 7.81 -16.52
CA ALA A 105 -18.48 7.70 -17.10
C ALA A 105 -19.31 6.57 -16.46
N LEU A 106 -18.71 5.40 -16.24
CA LEU A 106 -19.34 4.28 -15.55
C LEU A 106 -19.70 4.66 -14.11
N LEU A 107 -18.75 5.20 -13.36
CA LEU A 107 -18.94 5.60 -11.96
C LEU A 107 -19.98 6.72 -11.83
N GLY A 108 -19.99 7.69 -12.75
CA GLY A 108 -21.00 8.73 -12.84
C GLY A 108 -22.42 8.18 -13.01
N LEU A 109 -22.60 7.21 -13.91
CA LEU A 109 -23.90 6.55 -14.10
C LEU A 109 -24.32 5.78 -12.84
N LEU A 110 -23.41 5.00 -12.27
CA LEU A 110 -23.69 4.19 -11.08
C LEU A 110 -24.03 5.08 -9.88
N ALA A 111 -23.26 6.14 -9.65
CA ALA A 111 -23.48 7.11 -8.59
C ALA A 111 -24.86 7.80 -8.70
N ALA A 112 -25.27 8.18 -9.91
CA ALA A 112 -26.57 8.80 -10.15
C ALA A 112 -27.76 7.88 -9.82
N ARG A 113 -27.56 6.55 -9.83
CA ARG A 113 -28.60 5.55 -9.56
C ARG A 113 -28.46 4.87 -8.19
N ALA A 114 -27.34 5.04 -7.52
CA ALA A 114 -27.12 4.51 -6.18
C ALA A 114 -27.99 5.25 -5.14
N ALA A 115 -28.45 4.50 -4.15
CA ALA A 115 -29.02 5.07 -2.93
C ALA A 115 -27.91 5.61 -2.03
N LEU A 116 -26.81 4.87 -1.97
CA LEU A 116 -25.63 5.17 -1.18
C LEU A 116 -24.41 4.57 -1.88
N ILE A 117 -23.32 5.32 -1.90
CA ILE A 117 -21.99 4.83 -2.24
C ILE A 117 -21.25 4.56 -0.94
N VAL A 118 -20.71 3.36 -0.80
CA VAL A 118 -19.67 3.05 0.18
C VAL A 118 -18.36 2.94 -0.59
N SER A 119 -17.30 3.57 -0.09
CA SER A 119 -15.96 3.44 -0.68
C SER A 119 -14.90 3.31 0.41
N ASP A 120 -13.69 2.95 0.01
CA ASP A 120 -12.58 2.82 0.96
C ASP A 120 -12.06 4.22 1.33
N GLU A 121 -11.77 4.42 2.60
CA GLU A 121 -10.96 5.57 3.01
C GLU A 121 -9.49 5.27 2.82
N TYR A 122 -8.74 6.21 2.25
CA TYR A 122 -7.28 6.15 2.14
C TYR A 122 -6.70 7.54 2.40
N PRO A 123 -5.60 7.68 3.14
CA PRO A 123 -5.16 8.99 3.64
C PRO A 123 -4.38 9.84 2.62
N ILE A 124 -4.23 9.38 1.38
CA ILE A 124 -3.53 10.09 0.30
C ILE A 124 -4.25 9.91 -1.03
N ASP A 125 -4.08 10.86 -1.95
CA ASP A 125 -4.51 10.73 -3.35
C ASP A 125 -3.46 9.90 -4.10
N ALA A 126 -3.61 8.58 -4.13
CA ALA A 126 -2.68 7.74 -4.88
C ALA A 126 -3.13 7.61 -6.35
N PRO A 127 -2.24 7.74 -7.35
CA PRO A 127 -2.67 7.90 -8.74
C PRO A 127 -3.48 6.74 -9.34
N ALA A 128 -3.32 5.50 -8.87
CA ALA A 128 -4.12 4.35 -9.31
C ALA A 128 -5.50 4.25 -8.63
N LEU A 129 -5.78 5.14 -7.68
CA LEU A 129 -6.96 5.16 -6.85
C LEU A 129 -7.75 6.39 -7.30
N ILE A 130 -8.96 6.16 -7.82
CA ILE A 130 -9.85 7.25 -8.21
C ILE A 130 -10.07 8.13 -6.97
N ASP A 131 -9.74 9.41 -7.11
CA ASP A 131 -9.46 10.34 -6.00
C ASP A 131 -10.72 10.91 -5.34
N ALA A 132 -10.53 11.58 -4.21
CA ALA A 132 -11.60 12.28 -3.50
C ALA A 132 -12.25 13.38 -4.35
N GLU A 133 -11.53 13.92 -5.34
CA GLU A 133 -12.04 14.89 -6.31
C GLU A 133 -13.10 14.24 -7.22
N THR A 134 -12.84 13.04 -7.73
CA THR A 134 -13.83 12.25 -8.47
C THR A 134 -15.04 11.97 -7.58
N ALA A 135 -14.85 11.53 -6.34
CA ALA A 135 -15.96 11.34 -5.39
C ALA A 135 -16.78 12.62 -5.15
N ALA A 136 -16.13 13.78 -5.04
CA ALA A 136 -16.78 15.08 -4.88
C ALA A 136 -17.60 15.48 -6.11
N THR A 137 -17.17 15.08 -7.32
CA THR A 137 -17.90 15.36 -8.57
C THR A 137 -19.16 14.51 -8.73
N LEU A 138 -19.22 13.31 -8.13
CA LEU A 138 -20.34 12.38 -8.27
C LEU A 138 -21.65 12.90 -7.65
N LYS A 139 -21.59 13.90 -6.74
CA LYS A 139 -22.75 14.52 -6.05
C LYS A 139 -23.74 13.51 -5.43
N ALA A 140 -23.28 12.29 -5.14
CA ALA A 140 -24.06 11.21 -4.58
C ALA A 140 -23.89 11.12 -3.05
N PRO A 141 -24.83 10.49 -2.33
CA PRO A 141 -24.64 10.13 -0.93
C PRO A 141 -23.48 9.13 -0.81
N THR A 142 -22.47 9.47 -0.01
CA THR A 142 -21.23 8.68 0.09
C THR A 142 -20.82 8.51 1.55
N GLU A 143 -20.42 7.30 1.91
CA GLU A 143 -19.80 6.93 3.18
C GLU A 143 -18.43 6.28 2.87
N TRP A 144 -17.39 6.63 3.63
CA TRP A 144 -16.04 6.08 3.47
C TRP A 144 -15.69 5.22 4.67
N ALA A 145 -15.13 4.03 4.43
CA ALA A 145 -14.78 3.09 5.49
C ALA A 145 -13.28 2.82 5.50
N ASP A 146 -12.66 2.96 6.68
CA ASP A 146 -11.25 2.72 6.91
C ASP A 146 -10.95 1.22 7.07
N SER A 147 -10.39 0.64 6.00
CA SER A 147 -9.90 -0.74 5.93
C SER A 147 -8.37 -0.85 5.84
N ASN A 148 -7.63 0.19 6.27
CA ASN A 148 -6.20 0.33 6.03
C ASN A 148 -5.31 -0.46 6.99
N GLY A 149 -5.69 -0.50 8.27
CA GLY A 149 -4.83 -0.93 9.38
C GLY A 149 -5.62 -1.46 10.58
N LEU A 150 -4.88 -1.91 11.60
CA LEU A 150 -5.47 -2.28 12.89
C LEU A 150 -6.02 -1.06 13.61
N ILE A 151 -5.29 0.06 13.63
CA ILE A 151 -5.76 1.26 14.31
C ILE A 151 -6.54 2.15 13.31
N PRO A 152 -7.77 2.58 13.67
CA PRO A 152 -8.51 3.52 12.83
C PRO A 152 -7.72 4.82 12.58
N LEU A 153 -7.73 5.33 11.35
CA LEU A 153 -7.04 6.57 10.96
C LEU A 153 -7.39 7.75 11.87
N ARG A 154 -8.67 7.83 12.29
CA ARG A 154 -9.21 8.89 13.15
C ARG A 154 -8.96 8.70 14.64
N ALA A 155 -8.43 7.55 15.08
CA ALA A 155 -8.19 7.29 16.49
C ALA A 155 -7.06 8.18 17.05
N ALA A 156 -6.04 8.44 16.24
CA ALA A 156 -4.95 9.29 16.64
C ALA A 156 -5.37 10.77 16.65
N PRO A 157 -5.07 11.54 17.72
CA PRO A 157 -5.47 12.94 17.80
C PRO A 157 -4.59 13.89 16.97
N LYS A 158 -3.45 13.41 16.45
CA LYS A 158 -2.47 14.20 15.71
C LYS A 158 -1.47 13.32 14.95
N ALA A 159 -0.74 13.94 14.03
CA ALA A 159 0.47 13.36 13.44
C ALA A 159 1.55 13.18 14.52
N PHE A 160 2.11 11.98 14.62
CA PHE A 160 3.24 11.71 15.50
C PHE A 160 4.57 11.96 14.80
N SER A 161 5.47 12.72 15.45
CA SER A 161 6.78 13.06 14.87
C SER A 161 7.87 12.02 15.13
N ARG A 162 7.61 10.99 15.96
CA ARG A 162 8.57 9.96 16.36
C ARG A 162 7.87 8.61 16.52
N ALA A 163 8.47 7.56 15.96
CA ALA A 163 7.98 6.18 16.09
C ALA A 163 7.85 5.72 17.55
N TYR A 164 8.75 6.14 18.44
CA TYR A 164 8.66 5.83 19.88
C TYR A 164 7.35 6.35 20.50
N SER A 165 7.01 7.61 20.26
CA SER A 165 5.80 8.22 20.81
C SER A 165 4.53 7.59 20.23
N PHE A 166 4.53 7.26 18.93
CA PHE A 166 3.42 6.57 18.29
C PHE A 166 3.23 5.16 18.85
N ARG A 167 4.31 4.38 18.98
CA ARG A 167 4.28 3.03 19.60
C ARG A 167 3.69 3.06 21.00
N THR A 168 4.18 3.96 21.85
CA THR A 168 3.66 4.11 23.22
C THR A 168 2.18 4.46 23.20
N TRP A 169 1.72 5.27 22.24
CA TRP A 169 0.31 5.60 22.10
C TRP A 169 -0.52 4.38 21.61
N ILE A 170 -0.10 3.68 20.55
CA ILE A 170 -0.77 2.45 20.07
C ILE A 170 -0.93 1.48 21.22
N HIS A 171 0.14 1.18 21.96
CA HIS A 171 0.10 0.22 23.06
C HIS A 171 -0.92 0.60 24.15
N ARG A 172 -1.29 1.88 24.30
CA ARG A 172 -2.32 2.31 25.27
C ARG A 172 -3.73 2.08 24.74
N VAL A 173 -3.96 2.33 23.46
CA VAL A 173 -5.30 2.25 22.83
C VAL A 173 -5.58 0.90 22.17
N LEU A 174 -4.57 0.04 22.04
CA LEU A 174 -4.66 -1.20 21.27
C LEU A 174 -5.81 -2.09 21.76
N HIS A 175 -6.03 -2.18 23.07
CA HIS A 175 -7.09 -3.00 23.64
C HIS A 175 -8.49 -2.62 23.15
N GLU A 176 -8.71 -1.35 22.78
CA GLU A 176 -9.97 -0.84 22.25
C GLU A 176 -10.20 -1.28 20.80
N HIS A 177 -9.14 -1.53 20.04
CA HIS A 177 -9.20 -1.77 18.59
C HIS A 177 -8.80 -3.18 18.16
N LEU A 178 -8.07 -3.93 18.99
CA LEU A 178 -7.54 -5.25 18.60
C LEU A 178 -8.64 -6.29 18.39
N LEU A 179 -9.74 -6.17 19.13
CA LEU A 179 -10.90 -7.07 19.00
C LEU A 179 -11.89 -6.60 17.92
N GLU A 180 -11.68 -5.40 17.38
CA GLU A 180 -12.46 -4.87 16.27
C GLU A 180 -11.83 -5.34 14.96
N ALA A 181 -12.32 -6.45 14.41
CA ALA A 181 -11.88 -6.98 13.14
C ALA A 181 -13.02 -6.96 12.11
N PRO A 182 -12.70 -6.75 10.81
CA PRO A 182 -13.68 -7.00 9.77
C PRO A 182 -13.98 -8.50 9.69
N THR A 183 -15.14 -8.84 9.16
CA THR A 183 -15.58 -10.22 8.98
C THR A 183 -14.59 -10.95 8.06
N PRO A 184 -14.08 -12.14 8.43
CA PRO A 184 -13.15 -12.89 7.59
C PRO A 184 -13.76 -13.25 6.23
N HIS A 185 -14.99 -13.76 6.25
CA HIS A 185 -15.71 -14.25 5.08
C HIS A 185 -17.12 -13.63 4.97
N PRO A 186 -17.25 -12.34 4.67
CA PRO A 186 -18.54 -11.63 4.72
C PRO A 186 -19.55 -12.10 3.67
N LEU A 187 -19.08 -12.82 2.65
CA LEU A 187 -19.87 -13.38 1.56
C LEU A 187 -20.21 -14.87 1.76
N GLU A 188 -19.80 -15.48 2.88
CA GLU A 188 -20.20 -16.86 3.26
C GLU A 188 -21.49 -16.89 4.09
N GLY A 189 -22.23 -18.01 4.04
CA GLY A 189 -23.52 -18.13 4.75
C GLY A 189 -24.69 -17.46 4.04
N ALA A 190 -24.55 -17.28 2.72
CA ALA A 190 -25.46 -16.59 1.83
C ALA A 190 -26.85 -17.25 1.60
N ASP A 191 -27.29 -18.14 2.49
CA ASP A 191 -28.63 -18.77 2.42
C ASP A 191 -29.69 -18.06 3.28
N ARG A 192 -29.34 -16.94 3.94
CA ARG A 192 -30.26 -16.14 4.78
C ARG A 192 -30.66 -14.78 4.20
N ASP A 193 -30.86 -14.74 2.88
CA ASP A 193 -31.34 -13.59 2.08
C ASP A 193 -30.30 -12.49 1.75
N PRO A 194 -29.16 -12.81 1.11
CA PRO A 194 -27.98 -11.95 1.22
C PRO A 194 -27.55 -11.41 -0.13
N ILE A 195 -27.54 -10.09 -0.22
CA ILE A 195 -27.08 -9.35 -1.39
C ILE A 195 -27.92 -9.67 -2.64
N ARG A 196 -29.04 -8.96 -2.77
CA ARG A 196 -29.83 -8.98 -4.01
C ARG A 196 -28.92 -8.54 -5.16
N SER A 197 -28.96 -9.26 -6.27
CA SER A 197 -28.30 -8.84 -7.51
C SER A 197 -29.02 -7.62 -8.09
N LEU A 198 -28.32 -6.84 -8.91
CA LEU A 198 -28.96 -5.76 -9.69
C LEU A 198 -30.13 -6.30 -10.53
N PRO A 199 -31.17 -5.47 -10.76
CA PRO A 199 -32.17 -5.77 -11.77
C PRO A 199 -31.52 -6.07 -13.13
N ALA A 200 -31.90 -7.17 -13.77
CA ALA A 200 -31.27 -7.64 -15.01
C ALA A 200 -31.27 -6.60 -16.13
N ALA A 201 -32.31 -5.76 -16.20
CA ALA A 201 -32.40 -4.67 -17.19
C ALA A 201 -31.33 -3.59 -16.98
N LEU A 202 -31.04 -3.22 -15.72
CA LEU A 202 -30.00 -2.26 -15.39
C LEU A 202 -28.61 -2.83 -15.69
N LEU A 203 -28.37 -4.08 -15.30
CA LEU A 203 -27.10 -4.75 -15.62
C LEU A 203 -26.89 -4.85 -17.14
N ALA A 204 -27.93 -5.18 -17.91
CA ALA A 204 -27.86 -5.23 -19.36
C ALA A 204 -27.63 -3.86 -20.02
N GLU A 205 -28.14 -2.77 -19.41
CA GLU A 205 -27.85 -1.40 -19.85
C GLU A 205 -26.38 -1.05 -19.64
N ILE A 206 -25.85 -1.30 -18.43
CA ILE A 206 -24.46 -1.05 -18.08
C ILE A 206 -23.54 -1.87 -18.99
N CYS A 207 -23.73 -3.20 -19.05
CA CYS A 207 -22.91 -4.11 -19.84
C CYS A 207 -22.87 -3.80 -21.34
N ARG A 208 -23.89 -3.14 -21.88
CA ARG A 208 -23.93 -2.73 -23.30
C ARG A 208 -22.94 -1.60 -23.60
N GLN A 209 -22.76 -0.69 -22.66
CA GLN A 209 -21.91 0.49 -22.83
C GLN A 209 -20.51 0.27 -22.24
N TRP A 210 -20.46 -0.36 -21.07
CA TRP A 210 -19.25 -0.72 -20.35
C TRP A 210 -19.35 -2.21 -20.08
N PRO A 211 -18.73 -3.09 -20.88
CA PRO A 211 -18.71 -4.52 -20.56
C PRO A 211 -17.71 -4.79 -19.43
N ALA A 212 -18.15 -5.58 -18.44
CA ALA A 212 -17.28 -6.09 -17.40
C ALA A 212 -16.11 -6.88 -18.01
N ALA A 213 -14.95 -6.81 -17.38
CA ALA A 213 -13.78 -7.58 -17.79
C ALA A 213 -14.04 -9.07 -17.54
N ASN A 214 -13.81 -9.87 -18.57
CA ASN A 214 -13.95 -11.33 -18.46
C ASN A 214 -12.64 -12.01 -18.02
N ALA A 215 -12.69 -13.31 -17.74
CA ALA A 215 -11.53 -14.06 -17.25
C ALA A 215 -10.34 -14.04 -18.22
N GLN A 216 -10.56 -13.98 -19.54
CA GLN A 216 -9.48 -13.88 -20.52
C GLN A 216 -8.82 -12.50 -20.51
N GLU A 217 -9.60 -11.43 -20.33
CA GLU A 217 -9.06 -10.06 -20.22
C GLU A 217 -8.26 -9.86 -18.94
N LEU A 218 -8.65 -10.56 -17.88
CA LEU A 218 -7.96 -10.53 -16.60
C LEU A 218 -6.82 -11.56 -16.51
N SER A 219 -6.65 -12.48 -17.46
CA SER A 219 -5.58 -13.49 -17.39
C SER A 219 -4.22 -12.91 -17.74
N ARG A 220 -3.14 -13.59 -17.34
CA ARG A 220 -1.76 -13.23 -17.71
C ARG A 220 -1.45 -13.42 -19.21
N GLU A 221 -2.30 -14.14 -19.93
CA GLU A 221 -2.20 -14.29 -21.40
C GLU A 221 -2.72 -13.05 -22.14
N PHE A 222 -3.42 -12.14 -21.44
CA PHE A 222 -3.89 -10.90 -22.02
C PHE A 222 -2.69 -10.00 -22.41
N ALA A 223 -2.56 -9.76 -23.71
CA ALA A 223 -1.47 -8.96 -24.28
C ALA A 223 -1.64 -7.47 -23.98
N LEU A 224 -1.32 -7.06 -22.74
CA LEU A 224 -1.41 -5.66 -22.26
C LEU A 224 -0.80 -4.66 -23.25
N GLU A 225 0.36 -5.02 -23.80
CA GLU A 225 1.15 -4.21 -24.74
C GLU A 225 0.40 -3.78 -25.99
N THR A 226 -0.52 -4.62 -26.47
CA THR A 226 -1.26 -4.36 -27.71
C THR A 226 -2.70 -3.92 -27.46
N ARG A 227 -3.17 -3.99 -26.21
CA ARG A 227 -4.58 -3.86 -25.86
C ARG A 227 -4.88 -2.64 -25.00
N LEU A 228 -3.93 -2.17 -24.19
CA LEU A 228 -4.12 -1.01 -23.31
C LEU A 228 -3.08 0.07 -23.63
N PRO A 229 -3.48 1.34 -23.83
CA PRO A 229 -2.56 2.45 -24.12
C PRO A 229 -1.87 2.94 -22.83
N ILE A 230 -1.09 2.08 -22.18
CA ILE A 230 -0.33 2.38 -20.95
C ILE A 230 1.18 2.32 -21.20
N ALA A 231 1.99 2.89 -20.29
CA ALA A 231 3.43 2.72 -20.36
C ALA A 231 3.80 1.24 -20.19
N GLN A 232 4.50 0.66 -21.16
CA GLN A 232 4.85 -0.77 -21.13
C GLN A 232 6.02 -1.10 -20.19
N ARG A 233 6.71 -0.07 -19.69
CA ARG A 233 7.82 -0.22 -18.76
C ARG A 233 7.54 0.43 -17.40
N PRO A 234 7.98 -0.21 -16.30
CA PRO A 234 8.68 -1.49 -16.28
C PRO A 234 7.75 -2.68 -16.60
N ALA A 235 8.36 -3.78 -17.05
CA ALA A 235 7.64 -5.02 -17.35
C ALA A 235 7.01 -5.61 -16.08
N PRO A 236 5.91 -6.36 -16.21
CA PRO A 236 5.35 -7.14 -15.11
C PRO A 236 6.35 -8.08 -14.46
N THR A 237 6.13 -8.36 -13.18
CA THR A 237 6.92 -9.29 -12.38
C THR A 237 6.28 -10.67 -12.37
N ASP A 238 7.03 -11.68 -11.93
CA ASP A 238 6.51 -13.04 -11.73
C ASP A 238 5.56 -13.12 -10.53
N GLU A 239 5.65 -12.19 -9.58
CA GLU A 239 4.72 -12.10 -8.45
C GLU A 239 3.32 -11.73 -8.97
N ALA A 240 2.33 -12.59 -8.69
CA ALA A 240 0.94 -12.32 -8.98
C ALA A 240 0.28 -11.49 -7.88
N GLY A 241 -0.61 -10.58 -8.26
CA GLY A 241 -1.53 -9.94 -7.33
C GLY A 241 -2.69 -10.86 -6.91
N GLY A 242 -3.61 -10.34 -6.11
CA GLY A 242 -4.74 -11.07 -5.55
C GLY A 242 -4.54 -11.55 -4.12
N PHE A 243 -5.68 -11.83 -3.48
CA PHE A 243 -5.78 -12.37 -2.13
C PHE A 243 -5.13 -13.75 -2.02
N SER A 244 -5.39 -14.65 -2.96
CA SER A 244 -4.85 -16.01 -2.97
C SER A 244 -3.32 -16.03 -3.03
N SER A 245 -2.71 -15.21 -3.89
CA SER A 245 -1.26 -15.08 -3.97
C SER A 245 -0.67 -14.39 -2.74
N ALA A 246 -1.40 -13.43 -2.15
CA ALA A 246 -1.04 -12.80 -0.90
C ALA A 246 -0.99 -13.80 0.26
N HIS A 247 -2.01 -14.65 0.40
CA HIS A 247 -2.07 -15.71 1.42
C HIS A 247 -1.00 -16.77 1.20
N ALA A 248 -0.69 -17.13 -0.05
CA ALA A 248 0.42 -18.01 -0.35
C ALA A 248 1.77 -17.38 0.09
N ALA A 249 1.96 -16.07 -0.13
CA ALA A 249 3.13 -15.34 0.35
C ALA A 249 3.18 -15.25 1.89
N LEU A 250 2.05 -14.95 2.53
CA LEU A 250 1.92 -14.90 3.98
C LEU A 250 2.22 -16.25 4.61
N GLY A 251 1.64 -17.34 4.10
CA GLY A 251 1.89 -18.70 4.61
C GLY A 251 3.36 -19.11 4.49
N ARG A 252 4.03 -18.79 3.36
CA ARG A 252 5.48 -19.00 3.22
C ARG A 252 6.26 -18.19 4.25
N PHE A 253 5.90 -16.93 4.46
CA PHE A 253 6.55 -16.09 5.45
C PHE A 253 6.35 -16.63 6.87
N LEU A 254 5.12 -16.86 7.32
CA LEU A 254 4.84 -17.36 8.67
C LEU A 254 5.54 -18.70 8.95
N LYS A 255 5.57 -19.61 7.97
CA LYS A 255 6.19 -20.93 8.13
C LYS A 255 7.72 -20.90 8.12
N SER A 256 8.34 -20.10 7.27
CA SER A 256 9.78 -20.22 6.98
C SER A 256 10.57 -18.92 7.16
N GLY A 257 9.95 -17.76 6.98
CA GLY A 257 10.60 -16.46 7.16
C GLY A 257 10.53 -15.93 8.59
N LEU A 258 9.35 -15.99 9.21
CA LEU A 258 9.08 -15.45 10.54
C LEU A 258 10.03 -15.99 11.61
N PRO A 259 10.35 -17.31 11.69
CA PRO A 259 11.28 -17.85 12.69
C PRO A 259 12.69 -17.24 12.64
N HIS A 260 13.04 -16.57 11.54
CA HIS A 260 14.35 -15.96 11.32
C HIS A 260 14.30 -14.44 11.15
N TYR A 261 13.11 -13.83 11.22
CA TYR A 261 12.87 -12.43 10.88
C TYR A 261 13.80 -11.47 11.64
N GLU A 262 13.87 -11.57 12.97
CA GLU A 262 14.70 -10.70 13.81
C GLU A 262 16.17 -10.69 13.36
N ARG A 263 16.73 -11.87 13.07
CA ARG A 263 18.13 -12.05 12.67
C ARG A 263 18.37 -11.65 11.22
N ASP A 264 17.47 -12.03 10.32
CA ASP A 264 17.75 -12.11 8.89
C ASP A 264 17.13 -10.97 8.07
N ARG A 265 16.16 -10.20 8.59
CA ARG A 265 15.44 -9.12 7.86
C ARG A 265 16.32 -8.02 7.26
N ASN A 266 17.54 -7.86 7.78
CA ASN A 266 18.48 -6.85 7.29
C ASN A 266 19.48 -7.40 6.24
N HIS A 267 19.52 -8.71 6.00
CA HIS A 267 20.52 -9.35 5.15
C HIS A 267 19.91 -9.74 3.79
N PRO A 268 20.32 -9.10 2.68
CA PRO A 268 19.77 -9.37 1.36
C PRO A 268 19.80 -10.84 0.91
N ASP A 269 20.88 -11.57 1.22
CA ASP A 269 21.02 -13.00 0.85
C ASP A 269 20.12 -13.94 1.69
N ALA A 270 19.57 -13.46 2.80
CA ALA A 270 18.89 -14.32 3.77
C ALA A 270 17.37 -14.39 3.57
N HIS A 271 16.81 -13.54 2.70
CA HIS A 271 15.36 -13.48 2.39
C HIS A 271 14.45 -13.46 3.64
N GLY A 272 14.92 -12.87 4.75
CA GLY A 272 14.23 -12.93 6.04
C GLY A 272 13.03 -11.99 6.19
N ALA A 273 12.80 -11.08 5.23
CA ALA A 273 11.65 -10.17 5.26
C ALA A 273 10.41 -10.80 4.59
N SER A 274 9.21 -10.40 5.02
CA SER A 274 7.95 -11.00 4.54
C SER A 274 7.69 -10.80 3.05
N GLY A 275 8.15 -9.68 2.49
CA GLY A 275 7.87 -9.31 1.10
C GLY A 275 6.41 -8.97 0.82
N LEU A 276 5.57 -8.82 1.84
CA LEU A 276 4.12 -8.63 1.69
C LEU A 276 3.69 -7.23 1.23
N SER A 277 4.62 -6.29 1.09
CA SER A 277 4.32 -4.88 0.81
C SER A 277 3.54 -4.64 -0.50
N PRO A 278 3.75 -5.37 -1.62
CA PRO A 278 2.91 -5.20 -2.80
C PRO A 278 1.44 -5.51 -2.54
N TRP A 279 1.14 -6.63 -1.89
CA TRP A 279 -0.24 -7.03 -1.57
C TRP A 279 -0.89 -6.14 -0.51
N LEU A 280 -0.12 -5.67 0.47
CA LEU A 280 -0.58 -4.67 1.45
C LEU A 280 -0.89 -3.32 0.80
N HIS A 281 -0.08 -2.90 -0.18
CA HIS A 281 -0.26 -1.63 -0.90
C HIS A 281 -1.54 -1.64 -1.75
N PHE A 282 -1.73 -2.68 -2.55
CA PHE A 282 -2.92 -2.82 -3.39
C PHE A 282 -4.15 -3.35 -2.64
N GLY A 283 -4.04 -3.57 -1.33
CA GLY A 283 -5.14 -4.01 -0.47
C GLY A 283 -5.62 -5.43 -0.72
N HIS A 284 -4.82 -6.26 -1.39
CA HIS A 284 -5.07 -7.69 -1.55
C HIS A 284 -4.91 -8.46 -0.22
N LEU A 285 -4.20 -7.90 0.75
CA LEU A 285 -3.97 -8.48 2.07
C LEU A 285 -4.37 -7.50 3.19
N SER A 286 -5.13 -7.97 4.17
CA SER A 286 -5.51 -7.17 5.34
C SER A 286 -4.45 -7.27 6.44
N THR A 287 -4.20 -6.17 7.16
CA THR A 287 -3.39 -6.24 8.39
C THR A 287 -4.08 -7.07 9.48
N HIS A 288 -5.42 -7.05 9.53
CA HIS A 288 -6.21 -7.88 10.45
C HIS A 288 -6.00 -9.36 10.17
N ASP A 289 -5.98 -9.74 8.89
CA ASP A 289 -5.74 -11.11 8.46
C ASP A 289 -4.33 -11.60 8.84
N ILE A 290 -3.29 -10.80 8.58
CA ILE A 290 -1.91 -11.12 8.99
C ILE A 290 -1.82 -11.30 10.51
N VAL A 291 -2.41 -10.38 11.27
CA VAL A 291 -2.36 -10.40 12.73
C VAL A 291 -3.12 -11.60 13.27
N HIS A 292 -4.30 -11.90 12.71
CA HIS A 292 -5.09 -13.06 13.09
C HIS A 292 -4.28 -14.37 12.98
N TYR A 293 -3.69 -14.64 11.81
CA TYR A 293 -2.88 -15.85 11.63
C TYR A 293 -1.60 -15.86 12.47
N LEU A 294 -0.98 -14.71 12.69
CA LEU A 294 0.21 -14.62 13.53
C LEU A 294 -0.12 -14.91 14.99
N LEU A 295 -1.23 -14.37 15.51
CA LEU A 295 -1.65 -14.60 16.89
C LEU A 295 -2.09 -16.06 17.09
N ASP A 296 -2.76 -16.67 16.11
CA ASP A 296 -3.10 -18.10 16.11
C ASP A 296 -1.83 -18.98 16.15
N LEU A 297 -0.83 -18.67 15.31
CA LEU A 297 0.45 -19.38 15.29
C LEU A 297 1.22 -19.31 16.62
N GLU A 298 1.09 -18.20 17.34
CA GLU A 298 1.78 -17.97 18.63
C GLU A 298 0.96 -18.46 19.85
N ASP A 299 -0.18 -19.14 19.61
CA ASP A 299 -1.15 -19.55 20.63
C ASP A 299 -1.43 -18.39 21.61
N TRP A 300 -1.70 -17.22 21.03
CA TRP A 300 -1.72 -15.97 21.74
C TRP A 300 -3.12 -15.63 22.27
N ASP A 301 -3.17 -15.10 23.49
CA ASP A 301 -4.40 -14.66 24.16
C ASP A 301 -4.29 -13.20 24.63
N PRO A 302 -5.36 -12.39 24.57
CA PRO A 302 -5.37 -11.00 25.01
C PRO A 302 -4.84 -10.73 26.43
N SER A 303 -4.92 -11.70 27.35
CA SER A 303 -4.36 -11.56 28.71
C SER A 303 -2.83 -11.39 28.73
N ARG A 304 -2.13 -11.71 27.63
CA ARG A 304 -0.68 -11.50 27.49
C ARG A 304 -0.30 -10.02 27.24
N LEU A 305 -1.27 -9.17 26.86
CA LEU A 305 -1.04 -7.73 26.71
C LEU A 305 -0.68 -7.07 28.03
N GLY A 306 0.20 -6.07 27.97
CA GLY A 306 0.47 -5.21 29.13
C GLY A 306 1.33 -5.85 30.23
N THR A 307 1.88 -7.04 29.98
CA THR A 307 2.97 -7.63 30.80
C THR A 307 4.19 -6.71 30.88
N HIS A 308 4.36 -5.84 29.88
CA HIS A 308 5.38 -4.80 29.83
C HIS A 308 4.73 -3.42 29.65
N ALA A 309 5.43 -2.38 30.07
CA ALA A 309 4.94 -1.01 29.93
C ALA A 309 4.76 -0.60 28.45
N PRO A 310 3.77 0.26 28.13
CA PRO A 310 3.59 0.80 26.78
C PRO A 310 4.88 1.37 26.17
N GLY A 311 5.16 1.03 24.90
CA GLY A 311 6.40 1.40 24.20
C GLY A 311 7.59 0.44 24.42
N GLN A 312 7.51 -0.52 25.33
CA GLN A 312 8.57 -1.51 25.55
C GLN A 312 8.46 -2.70 24.58
N LYS A 313 9.62 -3.28 24.25
CA LYS A 313 9.67 -4.61 23.62
C LYS A 313 9.03 -5.63 24.58
N GLY A 314 8.24 -6.55 24.04
CA GLY A 314 7.51 -7.55 24.83
C GLY A 314 6.11 -7.13 25.30
N PHE A 315 5.66 -5.90 25.03
CA PHE A 315 4.29 -5.46 25.32
C PHE A 315 3.22 -6.42 24.78
N TRP A 316 3.47 -6.96 23.59
CA TRP A 316 2.59 -7.91 22.92
C TRP A 316 2.62 -9.31 23.55
N GLY A 317 3.62 -9.67 24.35
CA GLY A 317 3.75 -11.05 24.85
C GLY A 317 3.96 -12.11 23.75
N LEU A 318 4.56 -11.72 22.63
CA LEU A 318 4.90 -12.59 21.49
C LEU A 318 6.37 -13.02 21.53
N GLY A 319 6.70 -14.11 20.83
CA GLY A 319 8.09 -14.48 20.56
C GLY A 319 8.87 -13.35 19.87
N ALA A 320 10.19 -13.28 20.09
CA ALA A 320 11.02 -12.18 19.60
C ALA A 320 10.89 -11.91 18.08
N PRO A 321 10.87 -12.92 17.19
CA PRO A 321 10.69 -12.67 15.75
C PRO A 321 9.30 -12.10 15.42
N ALA A 322 8.26 -12.61 16.05
CA ALA A 322 6.89 -12.12 15.90
C ALA A 322 6.73 -10.69 16.43
N ALA A 323 7.29 -10.39 17.61
CA ALA A 323 7.26 -9.04 18.18
C ALA A 323 7.95 -8.00 17.29
N ASP A 324 9.10 -8.35 16.70
CA ASP A 324 9.82 -7.45 15.77
C ASP A 324 9.05 -7.27 14.45
N PHE A 325 8.38 -8.31 13.93
CA PHE A 325 7.54 -8.19 12.74
C PHE A 325 6.28 -7.35 13.00
N VAL A 326 5.63 -7.55 14.13
CA VAL A 326 4.45 -6.78 14.56
C VAL A 326 4.79 -5.30 14.76
N ASP A 327 5.99 -4.96 15.26
CA ASP A 327 6.42 -3.56 15.35
C ASP A 327 6.56 -2.90 13.96
N GLU A 328 7.03 -3.63 12.97
CA GLU A 328 7.12 -3.13 11.58
C GLU A 328 5.74 -3.02 10.94
N LEU A 329 4.87 -4.03 11.14
CA LEU A 329 3.53 -4.09 10.57
C LEU A 329 2.57 -3.06 11.18
N ILE A 330 2.71 -2.74 12.46
CA ILE A 330 1.78 -1.86 13.18
C ILE A 330 2.43 -0.50 13.43
N THR A 331 3.55 -0.45 14.16
CA THR A 331 4.16 0.85 14.49
C THR A 331 4.67 1.58 13.24
N TRP A 332 5.53 0.93 12.45
CA TRP A 332 6.19 1.59 11.31
C TRP A 332 5.28 1.76 10.11
N ARG A 333 4.39 0.80 9.85
CA ARG A 333 3.39 0.96 8.80
C ARG A 333 2.40 2.05 9.17
N GLU A 334 1.76 1.95 10.33
CA GLU A 334 0.62 2.82 10.65
C GLU A 334 1.03 4.24 11.01
N ILE A 335 2.30 4.50 11.40
CA ILE A 335 2.76 5.89 11.56
C ILE A 335 2.76 6.64 10.24
N GLY A 336 2.98 5.95 9.11
CA GLY A 336 2.88 6.54 7.79
C GLY A 336 1.45 6.94 7.44
N PHE A 337 0.51 6.03 7.71
CA PHE A 337 -0.93 6.30 7.55
C PHE A 337 -1.41 7.43 8.46
N ASN A 338 -1.01 7.42 9.74
CA ASN A 338 -1.27 8.50 10.70
C ASN A 338 -0.77 9.86 10.18
N PHE A 339 0.48 9.91 9.71
CA PHE A 339 1.07 11.17 9.26
C PHE A 339 0.32 11.72 8.05
N CYS A 340 0.06 10.88 7.04
CA CYS A 340 -0.65 11.30 5.83
C CYS A 340 -2.09 11.72 6.12
N HIS A 341 -2.78 11.03 7.05
CA HIS A 341 -4.14 11.40 7.45
C HIS A 341 -4.23 12.81 8.05
N HIS A 342 -3.21 13.24 8.80
CA HIS A 342 -3.19 14.53 9.47
C HIS A 342 -2.46 15.65 8.72
N ARG A 343 -1.74 15.33 7.64
CA ARG A 343 -0.88 16.28 6.92
C ARG A 343 -1.08 16.14 5.43
N ALA A 344 -1.82 17.08 4.82
CA ALA A 344 -1.98 17.12 3.37
C ALA A 344 -0.67 17.39 2.61
N ASP A 345 0.34 18.00 3.26
CA ASP A 345 1.65 18.27 2.69
C ASP A 345 2.66 17.12 2.93
N TYR A 346 2.18 15.89 3.09
CA TYR A 346 2.99 14.73 3.51
C TYR A 346 4.17 14.43 2.58
N ASP A 347 4.05 14.80 1.30
CA ASP A 347 5.02 14.60 0.22
C ASP A 347 5.87 15.85 -0.08
N GLN A 348 5.67 16.95 0.65
CA GLN A 348 6.42 18.20 0.48
C GLN A 348 7.61 18.28 1.43
N PHE A 349 8.74 18.81 0.98
CA PHE A 349 9.97 18.97 1.78
C PHE A 349 9.72 19.71 3.11
N GLU A 350 8.79 20.66 3.09
CA GLU A 350 8.42 21.50 4.22
C GLU A 350 7.79 20.71 5.38
N SER A 351 7.28 19.50 5.14
CA SER A 351 6.75 18.63 6.19
C SER A 351 7.82 17.91 7.03
N LEU A 352 9.11 18.05 6.66
CA LEU A 352 10.22 17.56 7.48
C LEU A 352 10.32 18.29 8.82
N PRO A 353 10.81 17.62 9.88
CA PRO A 353 11.01 18.27 11.17
C PRO A 353 12.04 19.41 11.07
N ASP A 354 11.85 20.47 11.87
CA ASP A 354 12.66 21.70 11.81
C ASP A 354 14.17 21.47 11.92
N TRP A 355 14.60 20.48 12.72
CA TRP A 355 16.02 20.17 12.86
C TRP A 355 16.61 19.62 11.56
N ALA A 356 15.85 18.82 10.82
CA ALA A 356 16.27 18.22 9.56
C ALA A 356 16.30 19.28 8.45
N ARG A 357 15.25 20.11 8.36
CA ARG A 357 15.21 21.22 7.38
C ARG A 357 16.38 22.19 7.58
N ARG A 358 16.69 22.57 8.83
CA ARG A 358 17.81 23.47 9.13
C ARG A 358 19.14 22.90 8.70
N THR A 359 19.49 21.68 9.13
CA THR A 359 20.80 21.08 8.81
C THR A 359 20.94 20.82 7.31
N LEU A 360 19.88 20.38 6.62
CA LEU A 360 19.89 20.20 5.16
C LEU A 360 20.07 21.53 4.41
N ASN A 361 19.48 22.63 4.90
CA ASN A 361 19.64 23.95 4.30
C ASN A 361 21.03 24.56 4.58
N GLU A 362 21.57 24.36 5.79
CA GLU A 362 22.93 24.79 6.16
C GLU A 362 23.98 24.16 5.24
N HIS A 363 23.79 22.89 4.87
CA HIS A 363 24.68 22.12 4.01
C HIS A 363 24.28 22.12 2.51
N ALA A 364 23.26 22.91 2.13
CA ALA A 364 22.75 22.91 0.76
C ALA A 364 23.77 23.38 -0.28
N ARG A 365 24.80 24.13 0.13
CA ARG A 365 25.86 24.67 -0.75
C ARG A 365 27.18 23.91 -0.70
N ASP A 366 27.23 22.83 0.06
CA ASP A 366 28.44 22.01 0.16
C ASP A 366 28.83 21.44 -1.21
N THR A 367 30.13 21.30 -1.50
CA THR A 367 30.57 20.65 -2.75
C THR A 367 30.14 19.18 -2.75
N ARG A 368 29.51 18.72 -3.83
CA ARG A 368 29.21 17.30 -4.07
C ARG A 368 30.34 16.69 -4.89
N HIS A 369 30.90 15.58 -4.42
CA HIS A 369 32.03 14.91 -5.09
C HIS A 369 31.60 14.16 -6.35
N GLU A 370 30.38 13.62 -6.33
CA GLU A 370 29.76 12.92 -7.46
C GLU A 370 28.39 13.54 -7.73
N HIS A 371 28.00 13.55 -8.99
CA HIS A 371 26.69 14.01 -9.43
C HIS A 371 26.23 13.11 -10.59
N TYR A 372 25.01 12.62 -10.50
CA TYR A 372 24.41 11.76 -11.53
C TYR A 372 23.13 12.40 -12.04
N ARG A 373 22.92 12.34 -13.36
CA ARG A 373 21.65 12.73 -13.97
C ARG A 373 20.56 11.72 -13.59
N PHE A 374 19.31 12.15 -13.70
CA PHE A 374 18.17 11.28 -13.39
C PHE A 374 18.19 9.97 -14.19
N ASP A 375 18.51 10.00 -15.49
CA ASP A 375 18.59 8.81 -16.34
C ASP A 375 19.78 7.89 -16.01
N GLU A 376 20.85 8.42 -15.42
CA GLU A 376 21.95 7.59 -14.90
C GLU A 376 21.51 6.85 -13.64
N LEU A 377 20.84 7.54 -12.73
CA LEU A 377 20.24 6.93 -11.53
C LEU A 377 19.16 5.91 -11.92
N GLU A 378 18.22 6.29 -12.78
CA GLU A 378 17.12 5.44 -13.22
C GLU A 378 17.63 4.12 -13.80
N GLN A 379 18.70 4.16 -14.59
CA GLN A 379 19.29 3.00 -15.28
C GLN A 379 20.38 2.27 -14.46
N ALA A 380 20.55 2.59 -13.17
CA ALA A 380 21.56 1.98 -12.31
C ALA A 380 23.01 2.17 -12.83
N ARG A 381 23.34 3.36 -13.34
CA ARG A 381 24.64 3.71 -13.93
C ARG A 381 25.43 4.68 -13.05
N THR A 382 25.75 4.25 -11.84
CA THR A 382 26.63 5.00 -10.92
C THR A 382 27.97 4.30 -10.71
N GLY A 383 28.93 4.97 -10.09
CA GLY A 383 30.19 4.38 -9.62
C GLY A 383 30.03 3.45 -8.41
N ASP A 384 28.82 3.33 -7.83
CA ASP A 384 28.56 2.52 -6.65
C ASP A 384 27.82 1.21 -7.01
N PRO A 385 28.51 0.06 -7.01
CA PRO A 385 27.90 -1.21 -7.43
C PRO A 385 26.79 -1.70 -6.48
N ILE A 386 26.85 -1.35 -5.19
CA ILE A 386 25.79 -1.74 -4.24
C ILE A 386 24.53 -0.92 -4.51
N TRP A 387 24.70 0.36 -4.81
CA TRP A 387 23.58 1.22 -5.21
C TRP A 387 22.97 0.77 -6.53
N ASN A 388 23.80 0.45 -7.53
CA ASN A 388 23.34 -0.05 -8.82
C ASN A 388 22.56 -1.36 -8.67
N ALA A 389 23.04 -2.28 -7.82
CA ALA A 389 22.32 -3.53 -7.52
C ALA A 389 20.97 -3.28 -6.82
N ALA A 390 20.90 -2.29 -5.91
CA ALA A 390 19.64 -1.90 -5.28
C ALA A 390 18.62 -1.35 -6.28
N GLN A 391 19.06 -0.43 -7.15
CA GLN A 391 18.24 0.10 -8.23
C GLN A 391 17.85 -1.00 -9.24
N ALA A 392 18.77 -1.91 -9.54
CA ALA A 392 18.52 -3.05 -10.41
C ALA A 392 17.38 -3.94 -9.90
N GLN A 393 17.40 -4.25 -8.60
CA GLN A 393 16.35 -5.02 -7.97
C GLN A 393 15.00 -4.33 -8.09
N LEU A 394 14.95 -3.00 -7.89
CA LEU A 394 13.72 -2.23 -8.07
C LEU A 394 13.21 -2.29 -9.51
N LEU A 395 14.10 -2.20 -10.49
CA LEU A 395 13.77 -2.30 -11.91
C LEU A 395 13.31 -3.70 -12.33
N GLU A 396 13.86 -4.77 -11.75
CA GLU A 396 13.55 -6.16 -12.11
C GLU A 396 12.33 -6.68 -11.33
N ASP A 397 12.38 -6.61 -10.00
CA ASP A 397 11.41 -7.24 -9.10
C ASP A 397 10.26 -6.30 -8.69
N GLY A 398 10.36 -5.00 -8.99
CA GLY A 398 9.39 -4.00 -8.50
C GLY A 398 9.38 -3.85 -6.98
N ARG A 399 10.41 -4.33 -6.31
CA ARG A 399 10.61 -4.23 -4.86
C ARG A 399 12.10 -4.11 -4.58
N MET A 400 12.43 -3.36 -3.55
CA MET A 400 13.82 -3.23 -3.10
C MET A 400 13.94 -3.66 -1.65
N HIS A 401 15.01 -4.37 -1.31
CA HIS A 401 15.27 -4.78 0.07
C HIS A 401 15.32 -3.56 1.01
N ASN A 402 14.62 -3.61 2.16
CA ASN A 402 14.39 -2.44 3.00
C ASN A 402 15.68 -1.73 3.46
N TYR A 403 16.70 -2.48 3.88
CA TYR A 403 17.99 -1.87 4.25
C TYR A 403 18.64 -1.14 3.07
N LEU A 404 18.48 -1.68 1.86
CA LEU A 404 19.02 -1.08 0.65
C LEU A 404 18.18 0.10 0.19
N ARG A 405 16.86 0.15 0.43
CA ARG A 405 16.04 1.36 0.22
C ARG A 405 16.57 2.56 1.00
N MET A 406 16.93 2.34 2.27
CA MET A 406 17.55 3.38 3.10
C MET A 406 18.88 3.84 2.52
N LEU A 407 19.80 2.92 2.20
CA LEU A 407 21.09 3.26 1.59
C LEU A 407 20.89 3.98 0.25
N TRP A 408 20.02 3.46 -0.59
CA TRP A 408 19.68 3.99 -1.91
C TRP A 408 19.28 5.46 -1.85
N GLY A 409 18.37 5.80 -0.94
CA GLY A 409 17.94 7.19 -0.77
C GLY A 409 19.05 8.08 -0.20
N LYS A 410 19.86 7.58 0.73
CA LYS A 410 20.98 8.37 1.31
C LYS A 410 22.02 8.71 0.24
N LYS A 411 22.29 7.80 -0.69
CA LYS A 411 23.19 8.05 -1.82
C LYS A 411 22.57 9.03 -2.83
N ILE A 412 21.27 8.95 -3.11
CA ILE A 412 20.60 9.99 -3.92
C ILE A 412 20.75 11.37 -3.27
N LEU A 413 20.57 11.50 -1.95
CA LEU A 413 20.83 12.75 -1.23
C LEU A 413 22.28 13.22 -1.38
N GLU A 414 23.24 12.30 -1.27
CA GLU A 414 24.68 12.60 -1.42
C GLU A 414 25.04 13.15 -2.81
N TRP A 415 24.37 12.66 -3.85
CA TRP A 415 24.67 12.95 -5.26
C TRP A 415 23.81 14.04 -5.89
N SER A 416 22.79 14.53 -5.18
CA SER A 416 21.87 15.54 -5.71
C SER A 416 22.37 16.96 -5.44
N ALA A 417 22.06 17.87 -6.37
CA ALA A 417 22.37 19.29 -6.24
C ALA A 417 21.72 19.93 -5.00
N SER A 418 20.51 19.50 -4.64
CA SER A 418 19.84 19.92 -3.42
C SER A 418 19.04 18.79 -2.76
N PRO A 419 18.69 18.92 -1.46
CA PRO A 419 17.79 17.98 -0.78
C PRO A 419 16.39 17.90 -1.42
N LYS A 420 15.93 18.97 -2.08
CA LYS A 420 14.65 18.99 -2.80
C LYS A 420 14.73 18.19 -4.10
N ASP A 421 15.84 18.29 -4.83
CA ASP A 421 16.07 17.48 -6.03
C ASP A 421 16.22 15.99 -5.67
N ALA A 422 16.88 15.69 -4.55
CA ALA A 422 16.97 14.35 -4.01
C ALA A 422 15.58 13.79 -3.68
N LEU A 423 14.73 14.59 -3.01
CA LEU A 423 13.36 14.21 -2.70
C LEU A 423 12.55 13.89 -3.95
N ALA A 424 12.58 14.80 -4.94
CA ALA A 424 11.86 14.62 -6.20
C ALA A 424 12.33 13.35 -6.95
N THR A 425 13.64 13.12 -6.99
CA THR A 425 14.24 11.92 -7.61
C THR A 425 13.81 10.65 -6.89
N MET A 426 13.83 10.64 -5.55
CA MET A 426 13.42 9.47 -4.76
C MET A 426 11.93 9.14 -4.97
N ILE A 427 11.06 10.16 -4.96
CA ILE A 427 9.62 9.99 -5.19
C ILE A 427 9.37 9.42 -6.58
N GLU A 428 9.97 10.01 -7.61
CA GLU A 428 9.76 9.59 -9.00
C GLU A 428 10.22 8.15 -9.24
N LEU A 429 11.43 7.79 -8.81
CA LEU A 429 11.94 6.43 -8.98
C LEU A 429 11.14 5.41 -8.16
N ASN A 430 10.81 5.71 -6.89
CA ASN A 430 10.05 4.79 -6.06
C ASN A 430 8.65 4.57 -6.63
N ASN A 431 7.93 5.63 -6.96
CA ASN A 431 6.53 5.53 -7.37
C ASN A 431 6.36 4.94 -8.78
N ARG A 432 7.32 5.17 -9.68
CA ARG A 432 7.30 4.61 -11.03
C ARG A 432 7.60 3.11 -11.05
N TYR A 433 8.57 2.64 -10.24
CA TYR A 433 9.09 1.28 -10.37
C TYR A 433 8.63 0.32 -9.27
N ALA A 434 8.35 0.81 -8.07
CA ALA A 434 7.94 -0.05 -6.96
C ALA A 434 6.46 -0.44 -7.07
N LEU A 435 6.16 -1.73 -6.90
CA LEU A 435 4.80 -2.22 -6.70
C LEU A 435 4.19 -1.65 -5.41
N ASP A 436 5.01 -1.37 -4.39
CA ASP A 436 4.60 -0.75 -3.12
C ASP A 436 4.85 0.77 -3.06
N GLY A 437 5.05 1.41 -4.22
CA GLY A 437 5.16 2.85 -4.37
C GLY A 437 3.80 3.57 -4.32
N CYS A 438 3.79 4.90 -4.23
CA CYS A 438 2.56 5.71 -4.07
C CYS A 438 1.79 5.38 -2.79
N ASP A 439 2.51 5.14 -1.70
CA ASP A 439 1.95 4.61 -0.45
C ASP A 439 2.40 5.48 0.74
N PRO A 440 1.57 5.66 1.80
CA PRO A 440 2.00 6.37 3.02
C PRO A 440 3.33 5.85 3.61
N ASN A 441 3.61 4.55 3.47
CA ASN A 441 4.86 3.93 3.90
C ASN A 441 6.03 4.31 3.00
N SER A 442 5.81 4.37 1.68
CA SER A 442 6.80 4.81 0.71
C SER A 442 7.23 6.26 0.98
N TYR A 443 6.28 7.17 1.18
CA TYR A 443 6.58 8.55 1.58
C TYR A 443 7.29 8.59 2.94
N SER A 444 6.84 7.80 3.92
CA SER A 444 7.50 7.72 5.22
C SER A 444 8.96 7.27 5.14
N GLY A 445 9.26 6.26 4.31
CA GLY A 445 10.62 5.77 4.07
C GLY A 445 11.50 6.80 3.37
N ILE A 446 10.98 7.44 2.31
CA ILE A 446 11.70 8.51 1.59
C ILE A 446 11.99 9.69 2.53
N PHE A 447 11.02 10.12 3.33
CA PHE A 447 11.22 11.22 4.25
C PHE A 447 12.09 10.85 5.46
N TRP A 448 12.14 9.57 5.84
CA TRP A 448 13.10 9.07 6.84
C TRP A 448 14.54 9.23 6.35
N VAL A 449 14.79 9.05 5.05
CA VAL A 449 16.10 9.35 4.43
C VAL A 449 16.49 10.82 4.66
N LEU A 450 15.51 11.71 4.75
CA LEU A 450 15.73 13.14 5.01
C LEU A 450 15.53 13.53 6.49
N GLY A 451 15.35 12.57 7.40
CA GLY A 451 15.32 12.81 8.86
C GLY A 451 13.95 12.72 9.53
N ARG A 452 12.86 12.42 8.82
CA ARG A 452 11.56 12.14 9.46
C ARG A 452 11.67 10.89 10.35
N TYR A 453 11.05 10.94 11.53
CA TYR A 453 11.05 9.89 12.56
C TYR A 453 12.42 9.47 13.13
N ASP A 454 13.52 10.08 12.69
CA ASP A 454 14.86 9.87 13.23
C ASP A 454 15.24 11.03 14.16
N ARG A 455 16.42 10.89 14.79
CA ARG A 455 17.07 11.95 15.55
C ARG A 455 18.23 12.56 14.76
N ALA A 456 18.73 13.69 15.23
CA ALA A 456 20.00 14.24 14.76
C ALA A 456 21.16 13.30 15.13
N TRP A 457 22.08 13.10 14.19
CA TRP A 457 23.29 12.29 14.33
C TRP A 457 24.54 13.15 14.38
N GLY A 458 25.50 12.72 15.21
CA GLY A 458 26.86 13.27 15.25
C GLY A 458 27.88 12.20 14.85
N PRO A 459 29.07 12.59 14.35
CA PRO A 459 29.46 13.95 14.01
C PRO A 459 28.69 14.49 12.79
N GLU A 460 28.58 15.82 12.70
CA GLU A 460 28.04 16.51 11.53
C GLU A 460 28.95 16.29 10.31
N ARG A 461 28.36 16.09 9.13
CA ARG A 461 29.06 15.73 7.90
C ARG A 461 28.71 16.68 6.78
N GLN A 462 29.67 16.92 5.89
CA GLN A 462 29.40 17.62 4.65
C GLN A 462 28.23 16.95 3.89
N ILE A 463 27.40 17.75 3.23
CA ILE A 463 26.16 17.39 2.51
C ILE A 463 25.03 16.93 3.44
N PHE A 464 25.30 15.99 4.35
CA PHE A 464 24.29 15.38 5.20
C PHE A 464 23.93 16.22 6.43
N GLY A 465 24.82 17.11 6.87
CA GLY A 465 24.73 17.74 8.17
C GLY A 465 24.56 16.70 9.28
N LYS A 466 23.44 16.78 9.99
CA LYS A 466 23.05 15.88 11.09
C LYS A 466 22.10 14.76 10.67
N ILE A 467 21.85 14.58 9.37
CA ILE A 467 21.09 13.43 8.87
C ILE A 467 21.92 12.16 9.09
N ARG A 468 21.25 11.05 9.46
CA ARG A 468 21.92 9.74 9.59
C ARG A 468 22.65 9.40 8.30
N TYR A 469 23.95 9.20 8.40
CA TYR A 469 24.81 8.78 7.29
C TYR A 469 24.80 7.26 7.10
N MET A 470 24.80 6.82 5.84
CA MET A 470 24.98 5.42 5.44
C MET A 470 25.93 5.39 4.25
N SER A 471 26.82 4.39 4.20
CA SER A 471 27.74 4.19 3.08
C SER A 471 27.75 2.74 2.61
N SER A 472 27.97 2.55 1.31
CA SER A 472 28.06 1.24 0.69
C SER A 472 29.23 0.43 1.23
N GLN A 473 30.35 1.07 1.58
CA GLN A 473 31.48 0.41 2.24
C GLN A 473 31.09 -0.21 3.59
N ASN A 474 30.31 0.50 4.40
CA ASN A 474 29.82 -0.03 5.68
C ASN A 474 28.73 -1.10 5.48
N ALA A 475 27.84 -0.91 4.51
CA ALA A 475 26.85 -1.91 4.15
C ALA A 475 27.50 -3.24 3.73
N ARG A 476 28.54 -3.18 2.87
CA ARG A 476 29.31 -4.35 2.42
C ARG A 476 29.94 -5.15 3.56
N ARG A 477 30.39 -4.47 4.62
CA ARG A 477 30.97 -5.13 5.81
C ARG A 477 29.89 -5.73 6.71
N LYS A 478 28.72 -5.09 6.80
CA LYS A 478 27.65 -5.44 7.74
C LYS A 478 26.71 -6.53 7.20
N LEU A 479 26.42 -6.53 5.91
CA LEU A 479 25.37 -7.36 5.33
C LEU A 479 25.93 -8.54 4.53
N ARG A 480 25.14 -9.63 4.48
CA ARG A 480 25.36 -10.76 3.59
C ARG A 480 24.66 -10.41 2.28
N MET A 481 25.45 -10.12 1.24
CA MET A 481 24.96 -9.63 -0.06
C MET A 481 25.74 -10.23 -1.24
N LYS A 482 26.41 -11.36 -1.05
CA LYS A 482 27.24 -11.96 -2.11
C LYS A 482 26.33 -12.41 -3.27
N GLN A 483 25.32 -13.21 -2.96
CA GLN A 483 24.37 -13.73 -3.96
C GLN A 483 23.53 -12.59 -4.54
N TYR A 484 23.16 -11.63 -3.69
CA TYR A 484 22.48 -10.42 -4.10
C TYR A 484 23.27 -9.65 -5.16
N LEU A 485 24.57 -9.40 -4.93
CA LEU A 485 25.40 -8.68 -5.90
C LEU A 485 25.63 -9.50 -7.16
N GLU A 486 25.82 -10.82 -7.06
CA GLU A 486 25.93 -11.71 -8.23
C GLU A 486 24.68 -11.64 -9.11
N ARG A 487 23.48 -11.57 -8.51
CA ARG A 487 22.23 -11.45 -9.25
C ARG A 487 22.06 -10.09 -9.93
N TYR A 488 22.37 -9.00 -9.23
CA TYR A 488 21.95 -7.66 -9.66
C TYR A 488 23.07 -6.74 -10.17
N SER A 489 24.35 -7.13 -10.10
CA SER A 489 25.49 -6.24 -10.47
C SER A 489 26.00 -6.40 -11.91
N ASP A 490 25.74 -7.52 -12.59
CA ASP A 490 26.52 -7.94 -13.79
C ASP A 490 25.73 -8.09 -15.10
N GLN A 491 24.52 -7.55 -15.24
CA GLN A 491 23.82 -7.62 -16.52
C GLN A 491 24.02 -6.34 -17.36
N PRO A 492 24.76 -6.39 -18.50
CA PRO A 492 24.70 -5.35 -19.51
C PRO A 492 23.28 -5.33 -20.09
N ARG A 493 22.45 -4.41 -19.60
CA ARG A 493 21.05 -4.30 -19.98
C ARG A 493 20.92 -3.62 -21.34
N GLN A 494 21.03 -4.39 -22.41
CA GLN A 494 20.56 -3.97 -23.73
C GLN A 494 19.08 -4.34 -23.98
N ASP A 495 18.53 -5.34 -23.27
CA ASP A 495 17.19 -5.86 -23.60
C ASP A 495 16.05 -5.32 -22.72
N ALA A 496 16.36 -4.67 -21.59
CA ALA A 496 15.34 -4.05 -20.74
C ALA A 496 14.93 -2.63 -21.19
N LEU A 497 15.59 -2.07 -22.22
CA LEU A 497 15.52 -0.64 -22.54
C LEU A 497 15.45 -0.26 -24.03
N LEU A 498 15.25 -1.21 -24.95
CA LEU A 498 14.78 -0.92 -26.32
C LEU A 498 13.28 -1.15 -26.43
#